data_AF-A0AAU9U4M3-F1
#
_entry.id   AF-A0AAU9U4M3-F1
#
_cell.length_a   1.000
_cell.length_b   1.000
_cell.length_c   1.000
_cell.angle_alpha   90.00
_cell.angle_beta   90.00
_cell.angle_gamma   90.00
#
_symmetry.space_group_name_H-M   'P 1'
#
loop_
_entity.id
_entity.type
_entity.pdbx_description
1 polymer ?
#
loop_
_entity_poly.entity_id
_entity_poly.type
_entity_poly.pdbx_seq_one_letter_code
_entity_poly.pdbx_strand_id
1 'polypeptide(L)'
;MATEAQEYMNGLRPGPLTREIPECMRDKYTIIQTVLDVLTFLMLAIGHVIQGIYKSIVGVPKKDLQGSIALVTGGGGGLGSLIALRLARLGCVIVLWDINERGQ
;
A
#
# COMPACT_ATOMS: atom_id res chain seq x y z
N MET A 1 -20.68 -49.18 -5.91
CA MET A 1 -20.73 -47.70 -5.97
C MET A 1 -21.87 -47.11 -5.13
N ALA A 2 -23.14 -47.50 -5.31
CA ALA A 2 -24.24 -46.94 -4.50
C ALA A 2 -24.13 -47.24 -2.99
N THR A 3 -23.66 -48.43 -2.62
CA THR A 3 -23.53 -48.85 -1.21
C THR A 3 -22.46 -48.06 -0.46
N GLU A 4 -21.33 -47.76 -1.09
CA GLU A 4 -20.23 -47.02 -0.46
C GLU A 4 -20.64 -45.57 -0.20
N ALA A 5 -21.34 -44.93 -1.13
CA ALA A 5 -21.90 -43.59 -0.95
C ALA A 5 -22.89 -43.53 0.22
N GLN A 6 -23.71 -44.58 0.39
CA GLN A 6 -24.66 -44.68 1.50
C GLN A 6 -23.95 -44.83 2.86
N GLU A 7 -22.85 -45.57 2.92
CA GLU A 7 -22.04 -45.71 4.14
C GLU A 7 -21.37 -44.39 4.55
N TYR A 8 -20.97 -43.54 3.58
CA TYR A 8 -20.49 -42.18 3.86
C TYR A 8 -21.62 -41.29 4.42
N MET A 9 -22.81 -41.32 3.82
CA MET A 9 -23.96 -40.52 4.26
C MET A 9 -24.48 -40.93 5.65
N ASN A 10 -24.38 -42.22 5.98
CA ASN A 10 -24.77 -42.75 7.29
C ASN A 10 -23.66 -42.64 8.35
N GLY A 11 -22.52 -42.00 8.03
CA GLY A 11 -21.41 -41.78 8.97
C GLY A 11 -20.66 -43.04 9.40
N LEU A 12 -20.97 -44.20 8.80
CA LEU A 12 -20.30 -45.48 9.06
C LEU A 12 -18.91 -45.57 8.40
N ARG A 13 -18.64 -44.71 7.41
CA ARG A 13 -17.31 -44.54 6.83
C ARG A 13 -16.77 -43.12 7.01
N PRO A 14 -15.55 -42.97 7.55
CA PRO A 14 -14.87 -41.68 7.57
C PRO A 14 -14.70 -41.14 6.14
N GLY A 15 -15.15 -39.91 5.89
CA GLY A 15 -14.97 -39.25 4.60
C GLY A 15 -13.49 -39.12 4.23
N PRO A 16 -13.14 -38.99 2.94
CA PRO A 16 -11.75 -38.91 2.48
C PRO A 16 -10.93 -37.74 3.06
N LEU A 17 -11.61 -36.78 3.72
CA LEU A 17 -11.04 -35.63 4.40
C LEU A 17 -10.69 -35.86 5.89
N THR A 18 -11.02 -37.01 6.49
CA THR A 18 -10.63 -37.32 7.89
C THR A 18 -9.26 -37.98 8.01
N ARG A 19 -8.40 -37.91 6.99
CA ARG A 19 -6.97 -38.14 7.18
C ARG A 19 -6.43 -36.94 7.94
N GLU A 20 -6.59 -37.01 9.25
CA GLU A 20 -6.03 -36.07 10.20
C GLU A 20 -4.57 -35.84 9.84
N ILE A 21 -4.24 -34.59 9.52
CA ILE A 21 -2.85 -34.14 9.58
C ILE A 21 -2.45 -34.39 11.03
N PRO A 22 -1.46 -35.25 11.32
CA PRO A 22 -1.09 -35.57 12.69
C PRO A 22 -0.86 -34.25 13.44
N GLU A 23 -1.50 -34.05 14.60
CA GLU A 23 -1.41 -32.79 15.36
C GLU A 23 0.05 -32.35 15.56
N CYS A 24 0.95 -33.31 15.79
CA CYS A 24 2.38 -33.07 15.95
C CYS A 24 3.11 -32.56 14.70
N MET A 25 2.51 -32.70 13.51
CA MET A 25 2.98 -32.15 12.23
C MET A 25 2.34 -30.79 11.93
N ARG A 26 1.28 -30.38 12.65
CA ARG A 26 0.73 -29.02 12.55
C ARG A 26 1.62 -28.05 13.32
N ASP A 27 1.91 -28.33 14.58
CA ASP A 27 2.63 -27.41 15.46
C ASP A 27 4.05 -27.10 14.99
N LYS A 28 4.79 -28.12 14.51
CA LYS A 28 6.16 -27.93 14.02
C LYS A 28 6.21 -26.98 12.82
N TYR A 29 5.28 -27.12 11.89
CA TYR A 29 5.22 -26.28 10.70
C TYR A 29 4.67 -24.89 11.04
N THR A 30 3.72 -24.78 11.97
CA THR A 30 3.24 -23.50 12.49
C THR A 30 4.33 -22.71 13.20
N ILE A 31 5.16 -23.34 14.04
CA ILE A 31 6.27 -22.64 14.73
C ILE A 31 7.35 -22.21 13.73
N ILE A 32 7.75 -23.08 12.80
CA ILE A 32 8.75 -22.73 11.77
C ILE A 32 8.22 -21.57 10.89
N GLN A 33 6.95 -21.61 10.49
CA GLN A 33 6.34 -20.54 9.70
C GLN A 33 6.29 -19.22 10.47
N THR A 34 5.89 -19.26 11.74
CA THR A 34 5.85 -18.05 12.59
C THR A 34 7.25 -17.45 12.75
N VAL A 35 8.28 -18.29 12.94
CA VAL A 35 9.66 -17.84 13.05
C VAL A 35 10.13 -17.19 11.75
N LEU A 36 9.84 -17.80 10.60
CA LEU A 36 10.17 -17.21 9.29
C LEU A 36 9.45 -15.88 9.06
N ASP A 37 8.16 -15.80 9.36
CA ASP A 37 7.37 -14.58 9.20
C ASP A 37 7.91 -13.43 10.08
N VAL A 38 8.27 -13.72 11.33
CA VAL A 38 8.87 -12.73 12.25
C VAL A 38 10.25 -12.28 11.74
N LEU A 39 11.07 -13.21 11.25
CA LEU A 39 12.39 -12.88 10.67
C LEU A 39 12.25 -12.02 9.41
N THR A 40 11.33 -12.36 8.52
CA THR A 40 11.03 -11.58 7.31
C THR A 40 10.49 -10.20 7.66
N PHE A 41 9.57 -10.10 8.61
CA PHE A 41 9.07 -8.82 9.11
C PHE A 41 10.18 -7.96 9.68
N LEU A 42 11.04 -8.52 10.54
CA LEU A 42 12.16 -7.80 11.15
C LEU A 42 13.13 -7.27 10.08
N MET A 43 13.47 -8.10 9.10
CA MET A 43 14.37 -7.72 8.02
C MET A 43 13.79 -6.62 7.12
N LEU A 44 12.52 -6.74 6.72
CA LEU A 44 11.81 -5.72 5.95
C LEU A 44 11.65 -4.42 6.74
N ALA A 45 11.33 -4.50 8.03
CA ALA A 45 11.17 -3.34 8.89
C ALA A 45 12.50 -2.55 8.99
N ILE A 46 13.62 -3.24 9.21
CA ILE A 46 14.94 -2.61 9.23
C ILE A 46 15.25 -1.96 7.87
N GLY A 47 14.99 -2.66 6.76
CA GLY A 47 15.17 -2.13 5.41
C GLY A 47 14.36 -0.85 5.16
N HIS A 48 13.08 -0.83 5.55
CA HIS A 48 12.23 0.35 5.42
C HIS A 48 12.64 1.50 6.34
N VAL A 49 13.10 1.21 7.56
CA VAL A 49 13.64 2.24 8.47
C VAL A 49 14.88 2.88 7.86
N ILE A 50 15.82 2.08 7.35
CA ILE A 50 17.02 2.60 6.67
C ILE A 50 16.64 3.41 5.44
N GLN A 51 15.72 2.92 4.60
CA GLN A 51 15.24 3.65 3.43
C GLN A 51 14.57 4.98 3.82
N GLY A 52 13.80 4.99 4.92
CA GLY A 52 13.17 6.19 5.46
C GLY A 52 14.20 7.22 5.93
N ILE A 53 15.21 6.78 6.69
CA ILE A 53 16.32 7.62 7.14
C ILE A 53 17.09 8.17 5.93
N TYR A 54 17.41 7.33 4.96
CA TYR A 54 18.11 7.74 3.74
C TYR A 54 17.32 8.82 2.97
N LYS A 55 16.03 8.60 2.72
CA LYS A 55 15.16 9.59 2.06
C LYS A 55 14.99 10.86 2.89
N SER A 56 15.02 10.77 4.22
CA SER A 56 14.91 11.93 5.11
C SER A 56 16.17 12.79 5.09
N ILE A 57 17.36 12.19 4.95
CA ILE A 57 18.65 12.91 4.94
C ILE A 57 18.97 13.44 3.54
N VAL A 58 18.89 12.59 2.52
CA VAL A 58 19.25 12.94 1.14
C VAL A 58 18.14 13.75 0.45
N GLY A 59 16.91 13.63 0.94
CA GLY A 59 15.74 14.23 0.32
C GLY A 59 15.28 13.46 -0.92
N VAL A 60 14.00 13.61 -1.25
CA VAL A 60 13.45 13.08 -2.50
C VAL A 60 13.69 14.10 -3.61
N PRO A 61 14.21 13.71 -4.79
CA PRO A 61 14.36 14.63 -5.90
C PRO A 61 13.00 15.26 -6.23
N LYS A 62 12.95 16.59 -6.23
CA LYS A 62 11.73 17.31 -6.59
C LYS A 62 11.49 17.12 -8.08
N LYS A 63 10.24 16.88 -8.45
CA LYS A 63 9.84 16.81 -9.86
C LYS A 63 10.13 18.15 -10.52
N ASP A 64 10.76 18.11 -11.69
CA ASP A 64 10.88 19.30 -12.52
C ASP A 64 9.51 19.66 -13.10
N LEU A 65 9.13 20.92 -12.93
CA LEU A 65 7.83 21.47 -13.33
C LEU A 65 7.95 22.42 -14.51
N GLN A 66 9.14 22.59 -15.08
CA GLN A 66 9.34 23.44 -16.25
C GLN A 66 8.51 22.94 -17.43
N GLY A 67 7.67 23.81 -17.99
CA GLY A 67 6.77 23.49 -19.11
C GLY A 67 5.56 22.61 -18.75
N SER A 68 5.43 22.17 -17.49
CA SER A 68 4.24 21.42 -17.04
C SER A 68 3.03 22.34 -16.93
N ILE A 69 1.81 21.80 -17.05
CA ILE A 69 0.56 22.54 -16.85
C ILE A 69 -0.03 22.20 -15.47
N ALA A 70 -0.37 23.22 -14.67
CA ALA A 70 -1.02 23.06 -13.36
C ALA A 70 -2.31 23.87 -13.26
N LEU A 71 -3.38 23.25 -12.78
CA LEU A 71 -4.65 23.92 -12.44
C LEU A 71 -4.64 24.29 -10.96
N VAL A 72 -4.85 25.57 -10.65
CA VAL A 72 -4.94 26.08 -9.28
C VAL A 72 -6.36 26.58 -9.02
N THR A 73 -7.10 25.87 -8.18
CA THR A 73 -8.42 26.30 -7.71
C THR A 73 -8.29 27.29 -6.55
N GLY A 74 -9.11 28.34 -6.52
CA GLY A 74 -9.02 29.37 -5.48
C GLY A 74 -7.76 30.24 -5.60
N GLY A 75 -7.23 30.38 -6.82
CA GLY A 75 -5.97 31.08 -7.08
C GLY A 75 -6.07 32.62 -7.11
N GLY A 76 -7.27 33.17 -6.99
CA GLY A 76 -7.54 34.61 -7.01
C GLY A 76 -7.14 35.33 -5.72
N GLY A 77 -6.83 34.62 -4.63
CA GLY A 77 -6.40 35.22 -3.37
C GLY A 77 -5.76 34.24 -2.39
N GLY A 78 -5.26 34.77 -1.26
CA GLY A 78 -4.73 33.97 -0.15
C GLY A 78 -3.66 32.95 -0.54
N LEU A 79 -3.80 31.72 -0.04
CA LEU A 79 -2.86 30.61 -0.29
C LEU A 79 -2.82 30.18 -1.75
N GLY A 80 -3.95 30.19 -2.46
CA GLY A 80 -4.00 29.76 -3.86
C GLY A 80 -3.14 30.66 -4.76
N SER A 81 -3.20 31.98 -4.54
CA SER A 81 -2.36 32.96 -5.26
C SER A 81 -0.86 32.73 -4.99
N LEU A 82 -0.47 32.47 -3.74
CA LEU A 82 0.92 32.16 -3.38
C LEU A 82 1.42 30.85 -4.02
N ILE A 83 0.57 29.83 -4.08
CA ILE A 83 0.87 28.55 -4.72
C ILE A 83 1.05 28.75 -6.23
N ALA A 84 0.12 29.47 -6.89
CA ALA A 84 0.22 29.81 -8.30
C ALA A 84 1.52 30.56 -8.61
N LEU A 85 1.87 31.56 -7.79
CA LEU A 85 3.12 32.31 -7.95
C LEU A 85 4.36 31.42 -7.80
N ARG A 86 4.35 30.47 -6.84
CA ARG A 86 5.47 29.54 -6.66
C ARG A 86 5.62 28.59 -7.84
N LEU A 87 4.51 28.07 -8.37
CA LEU A 87 4.51 27.23 -9.56
C LEU A 87 5.01 28.01 -10.80
N ALA A 88 4.65 29.28 -10.92
CA ALA A 88 5.06 30.13 -12.05
C ALA A 88 6.58 30.31 -12.05
N ARG A 89 7.16 30.56 -10.87
CA ARG A 89 8.61 30.66 -10.67
C ARG A 89 9.37 29.37 -10.98
N LEU A 90 8.71 28.22 -10.93
CA LEU A 90 9.27 26.93 -11.33
C LEU A 90 9.11 26.65 -12.83
N GLY A 91 8.59 27.61 -13.62
CA GLY A 91 8.41 27.50 -15.07
C GLY A 91 7.17 26.71 -15.49
N CYS A 92 6.22 26.53 -14.58
CA CYS A 92 4.95 25.85 -14.83
C CYS A 92 3.95 26.80 -15.51
N VAL A 93 3.23 26.31 -16.52
CA VAL A 93 2.08 26.98 -17.11
C VAL A 93 0.88 26.77 -16.19
N ILE A 94 0.22 27.84 -15.79
CA ILE A 94 -0.83 27.78 -14.76
C ILE A 94 -2.18 28.17 -15.34
N VAL A 95 -3.19 27.37 -15.02
CA VAL A 95 -4.60 27.71 -15.22
C VAL A 95 -5.17 28.08 -13.85
N LEU A 96 -5.54 29.34 -13.69
CA LEU A 96 -6.21 29.84 -12.48
C LEU A 96 -7.71 29.57 -12.60
N TRP A 97 -8.28 28.89 -11.61
CA TRP A 97 -9.71 28.63 -11.51
C TRP A 97 -10.24 29.23 -10.22
N ASP A 98 -10.84 30.41 -10.32
CA ASP A 98 -11.43 31.11 -9.18
C ASP A 98 -12.83 31.65 -9.54
N ILE A 99 -13.67 31.80 -8.53
CA ILE A 99 -14.98 32.44 -8.65
C ILE A 99 -14.86 33.96 -8.72
N ASN A 100 -13.80 34.53 -8.14
CA ASN A 100 -13.54 35.96 -8.16
C ASN A 100 -12.62 36.32 -9.33
N GLU A 101 -13.23 36.77 -10.43
CA GLU A 101 -12.53 37.17 -11.66
C GLU A 101 -11.53 38.32 -11.47
N ARG A 102 -11.73 39.17 -10.44
CA ARG A 102 -10.87 40.33 -10.20
C ARG A 102 -9.66 40.02 -9.31
N GLY A 103 -9.64 38.84 -8.69
CA GLY A 103 -8.72 38.54 -7.60
C GLY A 103 -8.97 39.40 -6.36
N GLN A 104 -8.23 39.15 -5.29
CA GLN A 104 -8.21 39.96 -4.05
C GLN A 104 -6.88 40.67 -3.88
#